data_AF-A0A948EH86-F1
#
_entry.id   AF-A0A948EH86-F1
#
_cell.length_a   1.000
_cell.length_b   1.000
_cell.length_c   1.000
_cell.angle_alpha   90.00
_cell.angle_beta   90.00
_cell.angle_gamma   90.00
#
_symmetry.space_group_name_H-M   'P 1'
#
loop_
_entity.id
_entity.type
_entity.pdbx_description
1 polymer ?
#
loop_
_entity_poly.entity_id
_entity_poly.type
_entity_poly.pdbx_seq_one_letter_code
_entity_poly.pdbx_strand_id
1 'polypeptide(L)'
;MFFVWFKLVLLVAVIVFAGSKLSRYGDILGEKLGLSGSWIGVVLLAAVTSLPELFSGISSSALVRQPDLALGNIYGACVMNLVVVAVISTLHTEGPISAR
;
A
#
# COMPACT_ATOMS: atom_id res chain seq x y z
N MET A 1 -0.79 13.28 -26.09
CA MET A 1 -0.26 11.96 -25.70
C MET A 1 1.07 12.05 -24.94
N PHE A 2 2.14 12.59 -25.56
CA PHE A 2 3.49 12.61 -24.94
C PHE A 2 3.57 13.34 -23.59
N PHE A 3 2.84 14.44 -23.43
CA PHE A 3 2.76 15.19 -22.18
C PHE A 3 2.16 14.40 -21.00
N VAL A 4 1.26 13.45 -21.27
CA VAL A 4 0.64 12.60 -20.24
C VAL A 4 1.64 11.55 -19.75
N TRP A 5 2.40 10.95 -20.68
CA TRP A 5 3.46 10.00 -20.35
C TRP A 5 4.56 10.65 -19.51
N PHE A 6 4.96 11.88 -19.86
CA PHE A 6 5.92 12.63 -19.07
C PHE A 6 5.44 12.88 -17.63
N LYS A 7 4.16 13.27 -17.46
CA LYS A 7 3.55 13.42 -16.13
C LYS A 7 3.53 12.11 -15.34
N LEU A 8 3.19 10.99 -15.98
CA LEU A 8 3.20 9.68 -15.32
C LEU A 8 4.59 9.31 -14.80
N VAL A 9 5.62 9.46 -15.64
CA VAL A 9 7.01 9.18 -15.25
C VAL A 9 7.44 10.07 -14.08
N LEU A 10 7.09 11.35 -14.11
CA LEU A 10 7.36 12.28 -13.02
C LEU A 10 6.69 11.84 -11.70
N LEU A 11 5.40 11.47 -11.76
CA LEU A 11 4.65 10.98 -10.59
C LEU A 11 5.27 9.70 -10.01
N VAL A 12 5.64 8.74 -10.86
CA VAL A 12 6.30 7.52 -10.44
C VAL A 12 7.64 7.84 -9.75
N ALA A 13 8.44 8.74 -10.31
CA ALA A 13 9.70 9.15 -9.70
C ALA A 13 9.49 9.77 -8.31
N VAL A 14 8.46 10.61 -8.15
CA VAL A 14 8.10 11.21 -6.86
C VAL A 14 7.67 10.14 -5.86
N ILE A 15 6.85 9.17 -6.27
CA ILE A 15 6.38 8.07 -5.40
C ILE A 15 7.56 7.21 -4.93
N VAL A 16 8.47 6.84 -5.84
CA VAL A 16 9.67 6.05 -5.50
C VAL A 16 10.57 6.80 -4.52
N PHE A 17 10.78 8.10 -4.74
CA PHE A 17 11.59 8.93 -3.86
C PHE A 17 10.94 9.09 -2.47
N ALA A 18 9.64 9.36 -2.44
CA ALA A 18 8.86 9.46 -1.20
C ALA A 18 8.86 8.14 -0.42
N GLY A 19 8.65 7.00 -1.09
CA GLY A 19 8.70 5.67 -0.48
C GLY A 19 10.05 5.36 0.15
N SER A 20 11.14 5.69 -0.55
CA SER A 20 12.51 5.50 -0.05
C SER A 20 12.77 6.32 1.23
N LYS A 21 12.30 7.57 1.25
CA LYS A 21 12.39 8.45 2.43
C LYS A 21 11.51 7.94 3.58
N LEU A 22 10.30 7.49 3.27
CA LEU A 22 9.34 6.97 4.25
C LEU A 22 9.88 5.73 4.96
N SER A 23 10.50 4.79 4.23
CA SER A 23 11.16 3.62 4.83
C SER A 23 12.26 4.04 5.81
N ARG A 24 13.14 4.96 5.40
CA ARG A 24 14.22 5.46 6.26
C ARG A 24 13.71 6.14 7.53
N TYR A 25 12.63 6.91 7.44
CA TYR A 25 12.00 7.50 8.62
C TYR A 25 11.30 6.45 9.49
N GLY A 26 10.71 5.42 8.88
CA GLY A 26 10.19 4.25 9.56
C GLY A 26 11.24 3.55 10.41
N ASP A 27 12.42 3.29 9.85
CA ASP A 27 13.54 2.65 10.56
C ASP A 27 14.00 3.50 11.76
N ILE A 28 14.16 4.81 11.56
CA ILE A 28 14.53 5.75 12.65
C ILE A 28 13.46 5.78 13.75
N LEU A 29 12.18 5.71 13.38
CA LEU A 29 11.08 5.60 14.35
C LEU A 29 11.14 4.25 15.08
N GLY A 30 11.39 3.15 14.38
CA GLY A 30 11.52 1.81 14.95
C GLY A 30 12.61 1.75 16.02
N GLU A 31 13.79 2.30 15.72
CA GLU A 31 14.89 2.42 16.68
C GLU A 31 14.52 3.25 17.92
N LYS A 32 13.81 4.37 17.73
CA LYS A 32 13.37 5.23 18.85
C LYS A 32 12.26 4.63 19.70
N LEU A 33 11.35 3.87 19.10
CA LEU A 33 10.24 3.21 19.79
C LEU A 33 10.62 1.82 20.34
N GLY A 34 11.84 1.33 20.08
CA GLY A 34 12.27 -0.01 20.49
C GLY A 34 11.53 -1.15 19.77
N LEU A 35 10.94 -0.86 18.60
CA LEU A 35 10.22 -1.84 17.80
C LEU A 35 11.19 -2.56 16.85
N SER A 36 11.06 -3.88 16.71
CA SER A 36 11.89 -4.62 15.75
C SER A 36 11.59 -4.14 14.32
N GLY A 37 12.61 -4.11 13.44
CA GLY A 37 12.44 -3.69 12.04
C GLY A 37 11.31 -4.43 11.29
N SER A 38 11.01 -5.68 11.66
CA SER A 38 9.89 -6.44 11.09
C SER A 38 8.52 -5.81 11.39
N TRP A 39 8.33 -5.21 12.57
CA TRP A 39 7.08 -4.55 12.94
C TRP A 39 6.86 -3.29 12.12
N ILE A 40 7.91 -2.48 11.95
CA ILE A 40 7.88 -1.30 11.08
C ILE A 40 7.56 -1.71 9.65
N GLY A 41 8.20 -2.77 9.13
CA GLY A 41 7.97 -3.28 7.77
C GLY A 41 6.51 -3.67 7.52
N VAL A 42 5.89 -4.41 8.46
CA VAL A 42 4.49 -4.82 8.34
C VAL A 42 3.55 -3.62 8.39
N VAL A 43 3.78 -2.66 9.30
CA VAL A 43 2.96 -1.45 9.40
C VAL A 43 3.10 -0.58 8.15
N LEU A 44 4.31 -0.38 7.65
CA LEU A 44 4.56 0.42 6.44
C LEU A 44 3.91 -0.24 5.22
N LEU A 45 4.01 -1.56 5.09
CA LEU A 45 3.39 -2.34 4.03
C LEU A 45 1.87 -2.17 4.04
N ALA A 46 1.24 -2.36 5.22
CA ALA A 46 -0.20 -2.20 5.38
C ALA A 46 -0.68 -0.76 5.09
N ALA A 47 0.10 0.25 5.50
CA ALA A 47 -0.20 1.64 5.21
C ALA A 47 -0.11 1.95 3.71
N VAL A 48 0.97 1.50 3.04
CA VAL A 48 1.19 1.75 1.61
C VAL A 48 0.12 1.11 0.73
N THR A 49 -0.36 -0.09 1.08
CA THR A 49 -1.42 -0.76 0.30
C THR A 49 -2.78 -0.10 0.49
N SER A 50 -3.08 0.41 1.69
CA SER A 50 -4.38 1.00 2.02
C SER A 50 -4.50 2.51 1.71
N LEU A 51 -3.37 3.23 1.60
CA LEU A 51 -3.35 4.67 1.30
C LEU A 51 -4.09 5.03 -0.01
N PRO A 52 -3.84 4.35 -1.15
CA PRO A 52 -4.54 4.62 -2.40
C PRO A 52 -6.05 4.41 -2.29
N GLU A 53 -6.47 3.38 -1.55
CA GLU A 53 -7.86 3.06 -1.30
C GLU A 53 -8.54 4.17 -0.49
N LEU A 54 -7.86 4.67 0.55
CA LEU A 54 -8.31 5.82 1.34
C LEU A 54 -8.49 7.07 0.48
N PHE A 55 -7.51 7.40 -0.38
CA PHE A 55 -7.60 8.55 -1.29
C PHE A 55 -8.73 8.39 -2.31
N SER A 56 -8.92 7.19 -2.85
CA SER A 56 -10.01 6.88 -3.78
C SER A 56 -11.39 6.95 -3.10
N GLY A 57 -11.51 6.44 -1.87
CA GLY A 57 -12.73 6.52 -1.05
C GLY A 57 -13.10 7.96 -0.66
N ILE A 58 -12.12 8.78 -0.27
CA ILE A 58 -12.34 10.20 0.02
C ILE A 58 -12.71 10.96 -1.26
N SER A 59 -12.02 10.71 -2.36
CA SER A 59 -12.30 11.39 -3.63
C SER A 59 -13.68 11.03 -4.17
N SER A 60 -14.10 9.78 -4.08
CA SER A 60 -15.44 9.35 -4.53
C SER A 60 -16.57 9.88 -3.63
N SER A 61 -16.39 9.86 -2.31
CA SER A 61 -17.39 10.38 -1.37
C SER A 61 -17.50 11.91 -1.36
N ALA A 62 -16.37 12.63 -1.34
CA ALA A 62 -16.35 14.08 -1.23
C ALA A 62 -16.47 14.81 -2.58
N LEU A 63 -15.89 14.25 -3.65
CA LEU A 63 -15.77 14.93 -4.96
C LEU A 63 -16.83 14.49 -5.96
N VAL A 64 -17.24 13.21 -5.94
CA VAL A 64 -18.17 12.64 -6.93
C VAL A 64 -19.61 12.58 -6.40
N ARG A 65 -19.83 12.69 -5.08
CA ARG A 65 -21.16 12.63 -4.42
C ARG A 65 -21.96 11.36 -4.75
N GLN A 66 -21.28 10.28 -5.12
CA GLN A 66 -21.90 8.98 -5.43
C GLN A 66 -21.46 7.94 -4.37
N PRO A 67 -22.18 7.86 -3.24
CA PRO A 67 -21.78 6.99 -2.13
C PRO A 67 -21.82 5.50 -2.49
N ASP A 68 -22.71 5.06 -3.39
CA ASP A 68 -22.78 3.66 -3.84
C ASP A 68 -21.50 3.21 -4.57
N LEU A 69 -20.90 4.09 -5.37
CA LEU A 69 -19.62 3.84 -6.03
C LEU A 69 -18.45 3.83 -5.04
N ALA A 70 -18.49 4.69 -4.02
CA ALA A 70 -17.49 4.69 -2.96
C ALA A 70 -17.52 3.37 -2.16
N LEU A 71 -18.70 2.87 -1.82
CA LEU A 71 -18.87 1.58 -1.13
C LEU A 71 -18.40 0.42 -2.00
N GLY A 72 -18.79 0.38 -3.28
CA GLY A 72 -18.33 -0.65 -4.22
C GLY A 72 -16.81 -0.65 -4.38
N ASN A 73 -16.18 0.53 -4.41
CA ASN A 73 -14.74 0.66 -4.52
C ASN A 73 -14.00 0.18 -3.25
N ILE A 74 -14.51 0.50 -2.05
CA ILE A 74 -13.93 0.03 -0.78
C ILE A 74 -14.02 -1.51 -0.70
N TYR A 75 -15.20 -2.08 -0.94
CA TYR A 75 -15.38 -3.53 -0.89
C TYR A 75 -14.54 -4.24 -1.96
N GLY A 76 -14.53 -3.73 -3.19
CA GLY A 76 -13.75 -4.30 -4.29
C GLY A 76 -12.25 -4.27 -4.01
N ALA A 77 -11.75 -3.17 -3.45
CA ALA A 77 -10.33 -3.03 -3.13
C ALA A 77 -9.90 -3.96 -1.98
N CYS A 78 -10.72 -4.11 -0.93
CA CYS A 78 -10.48 -5.10 0.13
C CYS A 78 -10.44 -6.55 -0.40
N VAL A 79 -11.38 -6.93 -1.28
CA VAL A 79 -11.38 -8.26 -1.91
C VAL A 79 -10.14 -8.45 -2.76
N MET A 80 -9.75 -7.46 -3.57
CA MET A 80 -8.53 -7.53 -4.37
C MET A 80 -7.28 -7.66 -3.50
N ASN A 81 -7.19 -6.92 -2.40
CA ASN A 81 -6.06 -6.99 -1.47
C ASN A 81 -5.93 -8.39 -0.86
N LEU A 82 -7.04 -8.98 -0.42
CA LEU A 82 -7.10 -10.38 0.05
C LEU A 82 -6.70 -11.38 -1.05
N VAL A 83 -7.18 -11.20 -2.28
CA VAL A 83 -6.82 -12.06 -3.42
C VAL A 83 -5.33 -11.96 -3.72
N VAL A 84 -4.76 -10.76 -3.75
CA VAL A 84 -3.34 -10.53 -3.99
C VAL A 84 -2.50 -11.20 -2.89
N VAL A 85 -2.88 -11.04 -1.62
CA VAL A 85 -2.21 -11.72 -0.52
C VAL A 85 -2.33 -13.25 -0.63
N ALA A 86 -3.51 -13.78 -0.97
CA ALA A 86 -3.73 -15.21 -1.16
C ALA A 86 -2.91 -15.78 -2.33
N VAL A 87 -2.80 -15.05 -3.44
CA VAL A 87 -1.98 -15.43 -4.59
C VAL A 87 -0.49 -15.39 -4.22
N ILE A 88 -0.03 -14.35 -3.56
CA ILE A 88 1.37 -14.25 -3.10
C ILE A 88 1.68 -15.39 -2.12
N SER A 89 0.78 -15.68 -1.18
CA SER A 89 0.94 -16.75 -0.19
C SER A 89 0.89 -18.15 -0.79
N THR A 90 0.18 -18.36 -1.90
CA THR A 90 0.15 -19.66 -2.60
C THR A 90 1.39 -19.84 -3.48
N LEU A 91 1.90 -18.76 -4.08
CA LEU A 91 3.14 -18.77 -4.87
C LEU A 91 4.40 -18.86 -3.99
N HIS A 92 4.43 -18.18 -2.85
CA HIS A 92 5.46 -18.33 -1.82
C HIS A 92 5.08 -19.47 -0.87
N THR A 93 5.22 -20.72 -1.32
CA THR A 93 5.35 -21.85 -0.40
C THR A 93 6.80 -21.92 0.10
N GLU A 94 7.17 -21.03 1.02
CA GLU A 94 8.27 -21.34 1.93
C GLU A 94 7.74 -22.45 2.85
N GLY A 95 8.34 -23.64 2.81
CA GLY A 95 7.90 -24.80 3.57
C GLY A 95 7.75 -24.51 5.08
N PRO A 96 7.00 -25.36 5.81
CA PRO A 96 6.62 -25.11 7.20
C PRO A 96 7.83 -24.80 8.08
N ILE A 97 7.78 -23.64 8.75
CA ILE A 97 8.73 -23.13 9.75
C ILE A 97 8.73 -23.96 11.05
N SER A 98 8.16 -25.18 11.05
CA SER A 98 8.04 -26.07 12.21
C SER A 98 9.19 -27.09 12.32
N ALA A 99 10.21 -27.02 11.46
CA ALA A 99 11.33 -27.95 11.49
C ALA A 99 12.68 -27.23 11.28
N ARG A 100 13.02 -26.28 12.17
CA ARG A 100 14.42 -25.96 12.46
C ARG A 100 14.61 -25.37 13.84
#